data_AF-A0A3S1BPI0-F1
#
_entry.id   AF-A0A3S1BPI0-F1
#
_cell.length_a   1.000
_cell.length_b   1.000
_cell.length_c   1.000
_cell.angle_alpha   90.00
_cell.angle_beta   90.00
_cell.angle_gamma   90.00
#
_symmetry.space_group_name_H-M   'P 1'
#
loop_
_entity.id
_entity.type
_entity.pdbx_description
1 polymer ?
#
loop_
_entity_poly.entity_id
_entity_poly.type
_entity_poly.pdbx_seq_one_letter_code
_entity_poly.pdbx_strand_id
1 'polypeptide(L)'
;MDEKAAERWDDIRAKGRNHFIINTGVIRWGLGTAILFSIIVTYMNKGAAGITFTDQDFLRNFIISLIIFPIGGYFWGAWMWKSQVKKYMK
;
A
#
# COMPACT_ATOMS: atom_id res chain seq x y z
N MET A 1 -11.29 -26.39 4.43
CA MET A 1 -10.37 -25.26 4.19
C MET A 1 -9.77 -25.47 2.81
N ASP A 2 -9.68 -24.44 1.98
CA ASP A 2 -9.12 -24.58 0.64
C ASP A 2 -7.61 -24.85 0.76
N GLU A 3 -7.14 -26.06 0.40
CA GLU A 3 -5.73 -26.49 0.53
C GLU A 3 -4.77 -25.47 -0.10
N LYS A 4 -5.18 -24.86 -1.21
CA LYS A 4 -4.39 -23.83 -1.91
C LYS A 4 -4.19 -22.55 -1.10
N ALA A 5 -5.12 -22.23 -0.21
CA ALA A 5 -5.02 -21.04 0.63
C ALA A 5 -4.09 -21.25 1.83
N ALA A 6 -3.94 -22.48 2.30
CA ALA A 6 -3.00 -22.86 3.35
C ALA A 6 -1.57 -22.88 2.79
N GLU A 7 -1.37 -23.53 1.64
CA GLU A 7 -0.07 -23.63 0.97
C GLU A 7 0.50 -22.24 0.61
N ARG A 8 -0.34 -21.35 0.07
CA ARG A 8 0.04 -19.94 -0.17
C ARG A 8 0.42 -19.20 1.11
N TRP A 9 -0.23 -19.51 2.23
CA TRP A 9 0.08 -18.85 3.50
C TRP A 9 1.42 -19.32 4.06
N ASP A 10 1.76 -20.60 3.92
CA ASP A 10 3.07 -21.11 4.30
C ASP A 10 4.20 -20.50 3.45
N ASP A 11 3.99 -20.34 2.15
CA ASP A 11 4.90 -19.61 1.26
C ASP A 11 5.11 -18.15 1.68
N ILE A 12 4.02 -17.47 2.05
CA ILE A 12 4.06 -16.08 2.55
C ILE A 12 4.76 -16.02 3.90
N ARG A 13 4.53 -17.00 4.77
CA ARG A 13 5.17 -17.12 6.09
C ARG A 13 6.66 -17.36 5.96
N ALA A 14 7.09 -18.22 5.03
CA ALA A 14 8.49 -18.55 4.78
C ALA A 14 9.32 -17.33 4.37
N LYS A 15 8.73 -16.36 3.65
CA LYS A 15 9.37 -15.08 3.28
C LYS A 15 9.50 -14.09 4.45
N GLY A 16 8.81 -14.36 5.55
CA GLY A 16 8.89 -13.57 6.78
C GLY A 16 7.97 -12.35 6.84
N ARG A 17 7.69 -11.93 8.07
CA ARG A 17 6.77 -10.83 8.41
C ARG A 17 7.15 -9.52 7.71
N ASN A 18 8.41 -9.14 7.73
CA ASN A 18 8.86 -7.86 7.17
C ASN A 18 8.68 -7.83 5.65
N HIS A 19 8.94 -8.94 4.96
CA HIS A 19 8.72 -9.04 3.51
C HIS A 19 7.24 -8.85 3.17
N PHE A 20 6.32 -9.46 3.94
CA PHE A 20 4.89 -9.26 3.74
C PHE A 20 4.45 -7.82 4.00
N ILE A 21 4.90 -7.20 5.10
CA ILE A 21 4.52 -5.83 5.44
C ILE A 21 5.01 -4.84 4.38
N ILE A 22 6.26 -4.98 3.92
CA ILE A 22 6.82 -4.11 2.89
C ILE A 22 6.11 -4.35 1.55
N ASN A 23 5.99 -5.60 1.10
CA ASN A 23 5.49 -5.86 -0.25
C ASN A 23 3.97 -5.65 -0.35
N THR A 24 3.21 -6.14 0.63
CA THR A 24 1.74 -6.03 0.63
C THR A 24 1.27 -4.68 1.17
N GLY A 25 1.84 -4.23 2.29
CA GLY A 25 1.44 -3.01 2.97
C GLY A 25 2.04 -1.75 2.34
N VAL A 26 3.36 -1.70 2.17
CA VAL A 26 4.03 -0.47 1.71
C VAL A 26 4.00 -0.33 0.19
N ILE A 27 4.37 -1.36 -0.56
CA ILE A 27 4.50 -1.28 -2.02
C ILE A 27 3.13 -1.37 -2.69
N ARG A 28 2.40 -2.48 -2.50
CA ARG A 28 1.10 -2.66 -3.18
C ARG A 28 0.05 -1.69 -2.67
N TRP A 29 -0.06 -1.50 -1.35
CA TRP A 29 -1.08 -0.64 -0.77
C TRP A 29 -0.60 0.81 -0.66
N GLY A 30 0.48 1.09 0.08
CA GLY A 30 0.97 2.46 0.28
C GLY A 30 1.32 3.20 -1.02
N LEU A 31 2.21 2.62 -1.83
CA LEU A 31 2.71 3.27 -3.05
C LEU A 31 1.62 3.37 -4.12
N GLY A 32 0.83 2.31 -4.32
CA GLY A 32 -0.31 2.32 -5.23
C GLY A 32 -1.36 3.37 -4.85
N THR A 33 -1.70 3.45 -3.56
CA THR A 33 -2.68 4.44 -3.07
C THR A 33 -2.12 5.86 -3.15
N ALA A 34 -0.83 6.08 -2.87
CA ALA A 34 -0.19 7.39 -3.01
C ALA A 34 -0.30 7.93 -4.45
N ILE A 35 -0.01 7.08 -5.43
CA ILE A 35 -0.09 7.43 -6.85
C ILE A 35 -1.55 7.73 -7.22
N LEU A 36 -2.48 6.84 -6.89
CA LEU A 36 -3.90 7.04 -7.19
C LEU A 36 -4.46 8.30 -6.52
N PHE A 37 -4.16 8.51 -5.24
CA PHE A 37 -4.62 9.66 -4.49
C PHE A 37 -4.09 10.97 -5.10
N SER A 38 -2.81 11.01 -5.46
CA SER A 38 -2.20 12.18 -6.09
C SER A 38 -2.87 12.50 -7.44
N ILE A 39 -3.16 11.48 -8.24
CA ILE A 39 -3.88 11.66 -9.52
C ILE A 39 -5.31 12.17 -9.27
N ILE A 40 -6.05 11.53 -8.36
CA ILE A 40 -7.45 11.89 -8.06
C ILE A 40 -7.57 13.31 -7.54
N VAL A 41 -6.77 13.67 -6.53
CA VAL A 41 -6.81 15.01 -5.92
C VAL A 41 -6.47 16.08 -6.96
N THR A 42 -5.50 15.81 -7.82
CA THR A 42 -5.08 16.75 -8.86
C THR A 42 -6.13 16.89 -9.95
N TYR A 43 -6.71 15.77 -10.36
CA TYR A 43 -7.83 15.76 -11.30
C TYR A 43 -9.03 16.52 -10.76
N MET A 44 -9.36 16.35 -9.47
CA MET A 44 -10.47 17.08 -8.83
C MET A 44 -10.20 18.58 -8.71
N ASN A 45 -8.96 18.99 -8.43
CA ASN A 45 -8.63 20.40 -8.21
C ASN A 45 -8.36 21.18 -9.50
N LYS A 46 -7.68 20.56 -10.48
CA LYS A 46 -7.15 21.23 -11.68
C LYS A 46 -7.54 20.53 -13.00
N GLY A 47 -8.35 19.47 -12.94
CA GLY A 47 -8.71 18.67 -14.11
C GLY A 47 -7.54 17.84 -14.66
N ALA A 48 -7.75 17.20 -15.82
CA ALA A 48 -6.72 16.38 -16.46
C ALA A 48 -5.47 17.18 -16.86
N ALA A 49 -5.61 18.47 -17.16
CA ALA A 49 -4.50 19.35 -17.51
C ALA A 49 -3.58 19.69 -16.32
N GLY A 50 -4.06 19.51 -15.09
CA GLY A 50 -3.27 19.74 -13.87
C GLY A 50 -2.32 18.60 -13.50
N ILE A 51 -2.43 17.43 -14.14
CA ILE A 51 -1.56 16.27 -13.89
C ILE A 51 -0.23 16.48 -14.62
N THR A 52 0.53 17.49 -14.18
CA THR A 52 1.82 17.84 -14.78
C THR A 52 2.89 17.94 -13.72
N PHE A 53 4.04 17.32 -13.97
CA PHE A 53 5.20 17.33 -13.05
C PHE A 53 5.87 18.70 -12.89
N THR A 54 5.46 19.71 -13.66
CA THR A 54 5.90 21.11 -13.50
C THR A 54 5.06 21.89 -12.48
N ASP A 55 3.93 21.35 -12.02
CA ASP A 55 3.09 22.00 -11.03
C ASP A 55 3.65 21.78 -9.61
N GLN A 56 4.01 22.87 -8.94
CA GLN A 56 4.64 22.85 -7.62
C GLN A 56 3.69 22.29 -6.55
N ASP A 57 2.38 22.50 -6.69
CA ASP A 57 1.38 21.95 -5.77
C ASP A 57 1.23 20.44 -5.97
N PHE A 58 1.28 19.98 -7.23
CA PHE A 58 1.26 18.55 -7.56
C PHE A 58 2.44 17.83 -6.94
N LEU A 59 3.65 18.33 -7.17
CA LEU A 59 4.89 17.77 -6.62
C LEU A 59 4.87 17.73 -5.09
N ARG A 60 4.42 18.82 -4.45
CA ARG A 60 4.30 18.88 -2.99
C ARG A 60 3.32 17.82 -2.46
N ASN A 61 2.13 17.73 -3.04
CA ASN A 61 1.12 16.76 -2.63
C ASN A 61 1.56 15.32 -2.90
N PHE A 62 2.25 15.08 -4.01
CA PHE A 62 2.80 13.77 -4.37
C PHE A 62 3.85 13.32 -3.37
N ILE A 63 4.82 14.19 -3.02
CA ILE A 63 5.87 13.88 -2.04
C ILE A 63 5.28 13.60 -0.65
N ILE A 64 4.35 14.44 -0.20
CA ILE A 64 3.67 14.23 1.10
C ILE A 64 2.92 12.89 1.09
N SER A 65 2.19 12.60 0.02
CA SER A 65 1.46 11.34 -0.15
C SER A 65 2.41 10.14 -0.18
N LEU A 66 3.55 10.25 -0.85
CA LEU A 66 4.58 9.21 -0.91
C LEU A 66 5.25 8.93 0.44
N ILE A 67 5.08 9.80 1.45
CA ILE A 67 5.57 9.56 2.80
C ILE A 67 4.44 9.02 3.69
N ILE A 68 3.28 9.69 3.69
CA ILE A 68 2.15 9.35 4.56
C ILE A 68 1.57 7.97 4.22
N PHE A 69 1.36 7.67 2.94
CA PHE A 69 0.73 6.41 2.55
C PHE A 69 1.63 5.18 2.77
N PRO A 70 2.95 5.21 2.53
CA PRO A 70 3.85 4.14 2.97
C PRO A 70 3.87 3.91 4.47
N ILE A 71 3.83 4.97 5.28
CA ILE A 71 3.75 4.85 6.74
C ILE A 71 2.42 4.17 7.12
N GLY A 72 1.29 4.66 6.59
CA GLY A 72 -0.01 4.03 6.81
C GLY A 72 -0.06 2.58 6.31
N GLY A 73 0.53 2.32 5.15
CA GLY A 73 0.65 1.00 4.53
C GLY A 73 1.49 0.03 5.37
N TYR A 74 2.53 0.51 6.04
CA TYR A 74 3.30 -0.31 6.99
C TYR A 74 2.42 -0.74 8.18
N PHE A 75 1.68 0.18 8.80
CA PHE A 75 0.76 -0.16 9.90
C PHE A 75 -0.36 -1.11 9.44
N TRP A 76 -0.92 -0.85 8.25
CA TRP A 76 -1.93 -1.71 7.65
C TRP A 76 -1.41 -3.12 7.37
N GLY A 77 -0.22 -3.23 6.75
CA GLY A 77 0.45 -4.50 6.50
C GLY A 77 0.74 -5.26 7.80
N ALA A 78 1.15 -4.56 8.85
CA ALA A 78 1.40 -5.15 10.17
C ALA A 78 0.11 -5.68 10.82
N TRP A 79 -1.00 -4.94 10.70
CA TRP A 79 -2.31 -5.37 11.18
C TRP A 79 -2.84 -6.57 10.39
N MET A 80 -2.73 -6.53 9.06
CA MET A 80 -3.16 -7.61 8.18
C MET A 80 -2.35 -8.88 8.42
N TRP A 81 -1.04 -8.78 8.66
CA TRP A 81 -0.23 -9.92 9.09
C TRP A 81 -0.75 -10.55 10.38
N LYS A 82 -1.05 -9.74 11.40
CA LYS A 82 -1.63 -10.25 12.66
C LYS A 82 -2.98 -10.94 12.43
N SER A 83 -3.82 -10.37 11.57
CA SER A 83 -5.14 -10.94 11.23
C SER A 83 -4.99 -12.30 10.53
N GLN A 84 -4.09 -12.40 9.55
CA GLN A 84 -3.83 -13.65 8.84
C GLN A 84 -3.21 -14.70 9.78
N VAL A 85 -2.21 -14.34 10.59
CA VAL A 85 -1.66 -15.25 11.60
C VAL A 85 -2.75 -15.81 12.53
N LYS A 86 -3.69 -14.98 12.97
CA LYS A 86 -4.83 -15.41 13.81
C LYS A 86 -5.82 -16.31 13.07
N LYS A 87 -5.98 -16.11 11.76
CA LYS A 87 -6.89 -16.89 10.91
C LYS A 87 -6.33 -18.25 10.53
N TYR A 88 -5.01 -18.38 10.41
CA TYR A 88 -4.32 -19.62 10.03
C TYR A 88 -3.71 -20.40 11.22
N MET A 89 -3.67 -19.84 12.43
CA MET A 89 -3.35 -20.57 13.68
C MET A 89 -4.59 -21.00 14.48
N LYS A 90 -5.80 -20.81 13.94
CA LYS A 90 -7.05 -21.36 14.48
C LYS A 90 -7.55 -22.46 13.57
#